data_AF-A0A7X7S322-F1
#
_entry.id   AF-A0A7X7S322-F1
#
_cell.length_a   1.000
_cell.length_b   1.000
_cell.length_c   1.000
_cell.angle_alpha   90.00
_cell.angle_beta   90.00
_cell.angle_gamma   90.00
#
_symmetry.space_group_name_H-M   'P 1'
#
loop_
_entity.id
_entity.type
_entity.pdbx_description
1 polymer ?
#
loop_
_entity_poly.entity_id
_entity_poly.type
_entity_poly.pdbx_seq_one_letter_code
_entity_poly.pdbx_strand_id
1 'polypeptide(L)'
;MFKDIPVEVGVIYEGERIRRNDMQVELGGPTVKQKFELAKVKPLDQIEDGKVTIVGPDLKDLKEGAAHPFGILIEAAGATLDAGLEGVIERRIHGYLNYIEGFMHLNQRYDIWIRIGKKSFQKGLNSFELIGKVLYRLFKSELSIIEKIQITFITDPAKLDEMLPKAMGEYEARDAKARGLKDSEVDTFYGCVLCQSFAPSHVCVITPQRYSNCGAISWFDGKASASIDPKGPIFAIPRGEIINEEKGEFSGANEAAKKHSMGEVNQVWLYTAFDHPHTSCGCFEAVAFYIPEVDGLGIVQRNFKGAAVNGLPFSTLADSTAGGRQIDGFHGMSIEYMRSSKFFAADGGWNRIVWVPKEVKEKVKEFIPADIVDKIATEEDAKNIDELKE
;
A
#
# COMPACT_ATOMS: atom_id res chain seq x y z
N MET A 1 -19.74 -21.19 -4.21
CA MET A 1 -19.59 -19.86 -4.83
C MET A 1 -18.75 -19.89 -6.12
N PHE A 2 -17.70 -20.71 -6.21
CA PHE A 2 -16.74 -20.66 -7.33
C PHE A 2 -16.57 -22.00 -8.09
N LYS A 3 -17.64 -22.80 -8.25
CA LYS A 3 -17.57 -24.15 -8.86
C LYS A 3 -17.12 -24.14 -10.34
N ASP A 4 -17.30 -23.01 -11.02
CA ASP A 4 -16.93 -22.76 -12.42
C ASP A 4 -15.54 -22.10 -12.57
N ILE A 5 -14.82 -21.90 -11.47
CA ILE A 5 -13.44 -21.39 -11.47
C ILE A 5 -12.49 -22.61 -11.42
N PRO A 6 -11.45 -22.66 -12.28
CA PRO A 6 -10.58 -23.84 -12.41
C PRO A 6 -9.60 -24.05 -11.24
N VAL A 7 -9.59 -23.13 -10.29
CA VAL A 7 -8.72 -23.13 -9.12
C VAL A 7 -9.54 -22.81 -7.88
N GLU A 8 -8.98 -23.11 -6.71
CA GLU A 8 -9.65 -22.78 -5.46
C GLU A 8 -9.63 -21.27 -5.19
N VAL A 9 -10.66 -20.79 -4.49
CA VAL A 9 -10.79 -19.39 -4.07
C VAL A 9 -11.13 -19.34 -2.60
N GLY A 10 -10.28 -18.73 -1.78
CA GLY A 10 -10.47 -18.58 -0.36
C GLY A 10 -9.31 -17.89 0.36
N VAL A 11 -9.57 -17.44 1.58
CA VAL A 11 -8.62 -16.68 2.42
C VAL A 11 -7.32 -17.45 2.69
N ILE A 12 -7.33 -18.78 2.63
CA ILE A 12 -6.14 -19.62 2.81
C ILE A 12 -5.02 -19.32 1.80
N TYR A 13 -5.35 -18.76 0.64
CA TYR A 13 -4.39 -18.39 -0.40
C TYR A 13 -3.81 -16.98 -0.23
N GLU A 14 -4.33 -16.17 0.70
CA GLU A 14 -3.97 -14.74 0.80
C GLU A 14 -2.46 -14.51 0.98
N GLY A 15 -1.80 -15.41 1.72
CA GLY A 15 -0.37 -15.37 1.99
C GLY A 15 0.51 -15.99 0.90
N GLU A 16 -0.06 -16.49 -0.21
CA GLU A 16 0.71 -17.16 -1.26
C GLU A 16 1.75 -16.22 -1.89
N ARG A 17 2.93 -16.76 -2.18
CA ARG A 17 4.04 -16.04 -2.80
C ARG A 17 4.57 -16.81 -4.00
N ILE A 18 4.56 -16.16 -5.16
CA ILE A 18 4.98 -16.74 -6.43
C ILE A 18 6.38 -16.25 -6.78
N ARG A 19 7.34 -17.18 -6.76
CA ARG A 19 8.73 -16.89 -7.13
C ARG A 19 8.87 -16.82 -8.64
N ARG A 20 9.93 -16.16 -9.12
CA ARG A 20 10.18 -15.94 -10.56
C ARG A 20 10.16 -17.22 -11.39
N ASN A 21 10.69 -18.32 -10.86
CA ASN A 21 10.76 -19.60 -11.58
C ASN A 21 9.39 -20.29 -11.72
N ASP A 22 8.47 -20.01 -10.79
CA ASP A 22 7.13 -20.61 -10.73
C ASP A 22 6.06 -19.73 -11.41
N MET A 23 6.46 -18.55 -11.89
CA MET A 23 5.59 -17.55 -12.48
C MET A 23 5.31 -17.84 -13.96
N GLN A 24 4.03 -17.81 -14.33
CA GLN A 24 3.57 -17.80 -15.71
C GLN A 24 3.76 -16.41 -16.33
N VAL A 25 3.25 -15.35 -15.68
CA VAL A 25 3.41 -13.96 -16.11
C VAL A 25 3.53 -13.03 -14.91
N GLU A 26 4.19 -11.89 -15.11
CA GLU A 26 4.19 -10.74 -14.20
C GLU A 26 3.34 -9.63 -14.80
N LEU A 27 2.46 -9.02 -14.00
CA LEU A 27 1.64 -7.88 -14.39
C LEU A 27 2.03 -6.69 -13.49
N GLY A 28 2.45 -5.59 -14.10
CA GLY A 28 3.06 -4.49 -13.38
C GLY A 28 4.42 -4.86 -12.76
N GLY A 29 4.62 -4.53 -11.49
CA GLY A 29 5.88 -4.79 -10.79
C GLY A 29 7.00 -3.77 -11.06
N PRO A 30 8.20 -4.01 -10.48
CA PRO A 30 9.27 -3.00 -10.42
C PRO A 30 9.90 -2.66 -11.78
N THR A 31 9.77 -3.55 -12.77
CA THR A 31 10.35 -3.37 -14.11
C THR A 31 9.40 -2.67 -15.09
N VAL A 32 8.12 -2.53 -14.72
CA VAL A 32 7.06 -1.98 -15.57
C VAL A 32 6.61 -0.63 -15.03
N LYS A 33 6.65 0.40 -15.87
CA LYS A 33 6.21 1.76 -15.49
C LYS A 33 4.70 1.94 -15.61
N GLN A 34 4.11 1.41 -16.68
CA GLN A 34 2.68 1.54 -17.01
C GLN A 34 1.88 0.54 -16.19
N LYS A 35 1.46 0.94 -14.98
CA LYS A 35 0.64 0.09 -14.13
C LYS A 35 -0.24 0.88 -13.16
N PHE A 36 -1.45 0.41 -12.91
CA PHE A 36 -2.33 0.97 -11.87
C PHE A 36 -3.48 0.03 -11.48
N GLU A 37 -4.08 0.26 -10.32
CA GLU A 37 -5.43 -0.18 -9.98
C GLU A 37 -6.26 0.99 -9.46
N LEU A 38 -7.47 1.18 -9.98
CA LEU A 38 -8.33 2.31 -9.65
C LEU A 38 -9.75 1.83 -9.40
N ALA A 39 -10.35 2.26 -8.30
CA ALA A 39 -11.80 2.15 -8.11
C ALA A 39 -12.48 3.51 -8.35
N LYS A 40 -13.65 3.51 -9.01
CA LYS A 40 -14.49 4.70 -9.18
C LYS A 40 -15.93 4.40 -8.84
N VAL A 41 -16.59 5.32 -8.16
CA VAL A 41 -18.03 5.30 -7.99
C VAL A 41 -18.67 6.01 -9.17
N LYS A 42 -19.68 5.38 -9.79
CA LYS A 42 -20.42 5.94 -10.92
C LYS A 42 -21.93 5.92 -10.66
N PRO A 43 -22.70 6.76 -11.36
CA PRO A 43 -24.15 6.64 -11.40
C PRO A 43 -24.62 5.26 -11.87
N LEU A 44 -25.76 4.79 -11.35
CA LEU A 44 -26.32 3.46 -11.63
C LEU A 44 -26.62 3.21 -13.12
N ASP A 45 -26.92 4.26 -13.88
CA ASP A 45 -27.21 4.23 -15.32
C ASP A 45 -25.96 4.16 -16.20
N GLN A 46 -24.77 4.39 -15.62
CA GLN A 46 -23.47 4.30 -16.30
C GLN A 46 -22.77 2.95 -16.10
N ILE A 47 -23.36 2.03 -15.32
CA ILE A 47 -22.80 0.71 -15.04
C ILE A 47 -23.67 -0.41 -15.60
N GLU A 48 -23.02 -1.30 -16.34
CA GLU A 48 -23.56 -2.60 -16.74
C GLU A 48 -23.09 -3.67 -15.73
N ASP A 49 -24.01 -4.13 -14.88
CA ASP A 49 -23.67 -5.01 -13.77
C ASP A 49 -23.08 -6.35 -14.25
N GLY A 50 -21.96 -6.75 -13.66
CA GLY A 50 -21.26 -7.99 -13.97
C GLY A 50 -20.43 -7.95 -15.24
N LYS A 51 -20.37 -6.81 -15.96
CA LYS A 51 -19.56 -6.67 -17.16
C LYS A 51 -18.07 -6.77 -16.84
N VAL A 52 -17.38 -7.64 -17.57
CA VAL A 52 -15.91 -7.71 -17.61
C VAL A 52 -15.44 -7.31 -18.99
N THR A 53 -14.55 -6.32 -19.07
CA THR A 53 -13.96 -5.82 -20.31
C THR A 53 -12.45 -6.06 -20.28
N ILE A 54 -11.89 -6.54 -21.39
CA ILE A 54 -10.44 -6.71 -21.57
C ILE A 54 -10.01 -5.77 -22.71
N VAL A 55 -9.09 -4.85 -22.41
CA VAL A 55 -8.53 -3.91 -23.39
C VAL A 55 -7.07 -4.26 -23.62
N GLY A 56 -6.79 -4.91 -24.74
CA GLY A 56 -5.48 -5.48 -25.06
C GLY A 56 -5.48 -7.01 -25.02
N PRO A 57 -4.30 -7.66 -25.04
CA PRO A 57 -4.18 -9.11 -24.95
C PRO A 57 -4.75 -9.67 -23.64
N ASP A 58 -5.47 -10.80 -23.72
CA ASP A 58 -5.92 -11.53 -22.55
C ASP A 58 -4.76 -12.33 -21.93
N LEU A 59 -4.93 -12.86 -20.72
CA LEU A 59 -3.90 -13.53 -19.92
C LEU A 59 -3.23 -14.70 -20.68
N LYS A 60 -3.99 -15.47 -21.47
CA LYS A 60 -3.47 -16.58 -22.30
C LYS A 60 -2.58 -16.13 -23.46
N ASP A 61 -2.73 -14.89 -23.90
CA ASP A 61 -2.03 -14.32 -25.06
C ASP A 61 -0.75 -13.59 -24.63
N LEU A 62 -0.52 -13.46 -23.32
CA LEU A 62 0.68 -12.87 -22.75
C LEU A 62 1.85 -13.86 -22.80
N LYS A 63 3.03 -13.34 -23.14
CA LYS A 63 4.27 -14.13 -23.21
C LYS A 63 4.65 -14.69 -21.83
N GLU A 64 4.83 -16.01 -21.76
CA GLU A 64 5.29 -16.71 -20.55
C GLU A 64 6.64 -16.14 -20.06
N GLY A 65 6.75 -15.96 -18.74
CA GLY A 65 7.95 -15.50 -18.04
C GLY A 65 8.24 -14.02 -18.21
N ALA A 66 7.43 -13.29 -18.98
CA ALA A 66 7.61 -11.85 -19.21
C ALA A 66 6.78 -11.01 -18.22
N ALA A 67 7.21 -9.75 -18.06
CA ALA A 67 6.48 -8.72 -17.34
C ALA A 67 5.72 -7.83 -18.32
N HIS A 68 4.46 -7.51 -18.00
CA HIS A 68 3.55 -6.79 -18.88
C HIS A 68 2.96 -5.55 -18.19
N PRO A 69 2.76 -4.44 -18.93
CA PRO A 69 1.91 -3.33 -18.52
C PRO A 69 0.53 -3.82 -18.09
N PHE A 70 -0.02 -3.23 -17.02
CA PHE A 70 -1.30 -3.70 -16.49
C PHE A 70 -2.10 -2.66 -15.71
N GLY A 71 -3.39 -2.57 -16.02
CA GLY A 71 -4.34 -1.70 -15.36
C GLY A 71 -5.57 -2.48 -14.91
N ILE A 72 -6.05 -2.20 -13.69
CA ILE A 72 -7.36 -2.64 -13.21
C ILE A 72 -8.21 -1.39 -12.99
N LEU A 73 -9.40 -1.34 -13.59
CA LEU A 73 -10.42 -0.36 -13.29
C LEU A 73 -11.66 -1.06 -12.76
N ILE A 74 -12.05 -0.73 -11.53
CA ILE A 74 -13.28 -1.17 -10.90
C ILE A 74 -14.24 0.00 -10.87
N GLU A 75 -15.39 -0.13 -11.51
CA GLU A 75 -16.46 0.87 -11.43
C GLU A 75 -17.64 0.26 -10.66
N ALA A 76 -18.08 0.94 -9.60
CA ALA A 76 -19.14 0.47 -8.72
C ALA A 76 -20.24 1.52 -8.56
N ALA A 77 -21.48 1.08 -8.36
CA ALA A 77 -22.64 1.93 -8.13
C ALA A 77 -23.57 1.30 -7.08
N GLY A 78 -24.25 2.14 -6.33
CA GLY A 78 -25.27 1.77 -5.36
C GLY A 78 -25.93 3.01 -4.79
N ALA A 79 -27.17 2.89 -4.30
CA ALA A 79 -27.95 4.03 -3.81
C ALA A 79 -27.29 4.78 -2.64
N THR A 80 -26.51 4.06 -1.83
CA THR A 80 -25.78 4.62 -0.68
C THR A 80 -24.26 4.63 -0.89
N LEU A 81 -23.79 4.41 -2.14
CA LEU A 81 -22.38 4.37 -2.45
C LEU A 81 -21.91 5.75 -2.94
N ASP A 82 -20.95 6.35 -2.23
CA ASP A 82 -20.38 7.65 -2.58
C ASP A 82 -18.87 7.59 -2.84
N ALA A 83 -18.32 8.63 -3.48
CA ALA A 83 -16.92 8.69 -3.90
C ALA A 83 -15.91 8.59 -2.74
N GLY A 84 -16.31 8.88 -1.50
CA GLY A 84 -15.49 8.68 -0.30
C GLY A 84 -15.19 7.20 0.00
N LEU A 85 -15.88 6.27 -0.68
CA LEU A 85 -15.68 4.83 -0.53
C LEU A 85 -14.79 4.23 -1.62
N GLU A 86 -14.33 5.04 -2.57
CA GLU A 86 -13.47 4.56 -3.66
C GLU A 86 -12.17 3.92 -3.12
N GLY A 87 -11.50 4.54 -2.15
CA GLY A 87 -10.30 3.97 -1.53
C GLY A 87 -10.56 2.65 -0.80
N VAL A 88 -11.73 2.51 -0.17
CA VAL A 88 -12.15 1.26 0.49
C VAL A 88 -12.35 0.14 -0.54
N ILE A 89 -13.03 0.43 -1.65
CA ILE A 89 -13.24 -0.53 -2.74
C ILE A 89 -11.89 -0.92 -3.36
N GLU A 90 -11.06 0.06 -3.67
CA GLU A 90 -9.74 -0.13 -4.28
C GLU A 90 -8.86 -1.03 -3.42
N ARG A 91 -8.85 -0.83 -2.09
CA ARG A 91 -8.04 -1.65 -1.20
C ARG A 91 -8.47 -3.12 -1.16
N ARG A 92 -9.74 -3.42 -1.43
CA ARG A 92 -10.24 -4.81 -1.47
C ARG A 92 -9.75 -5.58 -2.71
N ILE A 93 -9.30 -4.90 -3.78
CA ILE A 93 -8.68 -5.54 -4.94
C ILE A 93 -7.50 -6.41 -4.48
N HIS A 94 -6.66 -5.88 -3.58
CA HIS A 94 -5.54 -6.62 -3.00
C HIS A 94 -5.97 -7.93 -2.33
N GLY A 95 -6.95 -7.90 -1.42
CA GLY A 95 -7.39 -9.11 -0.71
C GLY A 95 -8.05 -10.11 -1.67
N TYR A 96 -8.98 -9.65 -2.49
CA TYR A 96 -9.78 -10.52 -3.36
C TYR A 96 -8.96 -11.20 -4.45
N LEU A 97 -7.94 -10.53 -4.99
CA LEU A 97 -7.01 -11.17 -5.91
C LEU A 97 -6.15 -12.23 -5.23
N ASN A 98 -5.66 -11.97 -4.01
CA ASN A 98 -4.88 -12.97 -3.26
C ASN A 98 -5.73 -14.13 -2.73
N TYR A 99 -7.06 -14.07 -2.77
CA TYR A 99 -7.90 -15.24 -2.45
C TYR A 99 -7.90 -16.28 -3.56
N ILE A 100 -7.41 -15.97 -4.75
CA ILE A 100 -7.37 -16.90 -5.89
C ILE A 100 -6.07 -17.71 -5.81
N GLU A 101 -6.16 -19.04 -5.76
CA GLU A 101 -4.99 -19.93 -5.75
C GLU A 101 -4.07 -19.63 -6.95
N GLY A 102 -2.79 -19.37 -6.67
CA GLY A 102 -1.76 -19.03 -7.65
C GLY A 102 -1.91 -17.66 -8.29
N PHE A 103 -2.60 -16.74 -7.61
CA PHE A 103 -2.63 -15.32 -7.97
C PHE A 103 -2.07 -14.48 -6.82
N MET A 104 -0.86 -13.95 -7.00
CA MET A 104 -0.21 -13.09 -6.02
C MET A 104 -0.41 -11.63 -6.41
N HIS A 105 -0.97 -10.81 -5.53
CA HIS A 105 -1.08 -9.36 -5.68
C HIS A 105 -0.37 -8.65 -4.53
N LEU A 106 0.55 -7.74 -4.84
CA LEU A 106 1.27 -6.91 -3.87
C LEU A 106 1.05 -5.42 -4.15
N ASN A 107 1.29 -4.61 -3.12
CA ASN A 107 1.21 -3.15 -3.14
C ASN A 107 -0.22 -2.65 -3.43
N GLN A 108 -0.34 -1.57 -4.21
CA GLN A 108 -1.54 -0.74 -4.36
C GLN A 108 -1.37 0.31 -5.48
N ARG A 109 -2.48 0.89 -5.95
CA ARG A 109 -2.52 2.07 -6.85
C ARG A 109 -1.56 1.92 -8.04
N TYR A 110 -0.66 2.88 -8.25
CA TYR A 110 0.35 2.91 -9.33
C TYR A 110 1.54 1.97 -9.09
N ASP A 111 1.59 1.27 -7.96
CA ASP A 111 2.72 0.43 -7.57
C ASP A 111 2.39 -1.06 -7.51
N ILE A 112 1.24 -1.47 -8.07
CA ILE A 112 0.82 -2.88 -8.08
C ILE A 112 1.89 -3.81 -8.62
N TRP A 113 1.99 -4.99 -8.01
CA TRP A 113 2.87 -6.05 -8.50
C TRP A 113 2.16 -7.40 -8.39
N ILE A 114 1.85 -7.95 -9.54
CA ILE A 114 1.05 -9.16 -9.64
C ILE A 114 1.84 -10.26 -10.32
N ARG A 115 1.69 -11.50 -9.83
CA ARG A 115 2.18 -12.71 -10.50
C ARG A 115 1.09 -13.75 -10.57
N ILE A 116 1.07 -14.48 -11.67
CA ILE A 116 0.22 -15.66 -11.87
C ILE A 116 1.13 -16.89 -11.91
N GLY A 117 0.77 -17.95 -11.19
CA GLY A 117 1.56 -19.18 -11.08
C GLY A 117 1.35 -20.13 -12.27
N LYS A 118 2.40 -20.81 -12.71
CA LYS A 118 2.35 -21.80 -13.80
C LYS A 118 1.33 -22.90 -13.55
N LYS A 119 1.26 -23.40 -12.31
CA LYS A 119 0.33 -24.47 -11.91
C LYS A 119 -1.13 -24.03 -12.07
N SER A 120 -1.51 -22.86 -11.56
CA SER A 120 -2.86 -22.34 -11.67
C SER A 120 -3.24 -22.01 -13.11
N PHE A 121 -2.30 -21.46 -13.89
CA PHE A 121 -2.51 -21.23 -15.32
C PHE A 121 -2.79 -22.55 -16.07
N GLN A 122 -2.00 -23.60 -15.80
CA GLN A 122 -2.19 -24.94 -16.38
C GLN A 122 -3.51 -25.61 -15.95
N LYS A 123 -3.99 -25.34 -14.73
CA LYS A 123 -5.33 -25.77 -14.28
C LYS A 123 -6.47 -25.07 -15.05
N GLY A 124 -6.20 -23.92 -15.66
CA GLY A 124 -7.15 -23.18 -16.49
C GLY A 124 -7.36 -21.72 -16.10
N LEU A 125 -6.65 -21.19 -15.09
CA LEU A 125 -6.70 -19.76 -14.73
C LEU A 125 -5.91 -18.92 -15.75
N ASN A 126 -6.42 -18.86 -16.99
CA ASN A 126 -5.72 -18.33 -18.16
C ASN A 126 -6.48 -17.20 -18.87
N SER A 127 -7.51 -16.63 -18.24
CA SER A 127 -8.25 -15.49 -18.78
C SER A 127 -8.61 -14.50 -17.66
N PHE A 128 -8.52 -13.21 -17.98
CA PHE A 128 -8.99 -12.14 -17.10
C PHE A 128 -10.51 -12.18 -16.88
N GLU A 129 -11.29 -12.81 -17.77
CA GLU A 129 -12.72 -13.04 -17.53
C GLU A 129 -12.98 -13.86 -16.26
N LEU A 130 -12.16 -14.88 -16.01
CA LEU A 130 -12.28 -15.72 -14.81
C LEU A 130 -11.97 -14.91 -13.55
N ILE A 131 -10.92 -14.09 -13.61
CA ILE A 131 -10.52 -13.21 -12.51
C ILE A 131 -11.61 -12.17 -12.24
N GLY A 132 -12.16 -11.55 -13.30
CA GLY A 132 -13.27 -10.62 -13.21
C GLY A 132 -14.52 -11.24 -12.58
N LYS A 133 -14.86 -12.49 -12.92
CA LYS A 133 -15.96 -13.23 -12.29
C LYS A 133 -15.74 -13.44 -10.79
N VAL A 134 -14.50 -13.75 -10.38
CA VAL A 134 -14.16 -13.90 -8.95
C VAL A 134 -14.31 -12.57 -8.23
N LEU A 135 -13.70 -11.50 -8.75
CA LEU A 135 -13.79 -10.15 -8.19
C LEU A 135 -15.25 -9.71 -8.07
N TYR A 136 -16.05 -9.82 -9.13
CA TYR A 136 -17.48 -9.51 -9.13
C TYR A 136 -18.20 -10.18 -7.97
N ARG A 137 -18.01 -11.50 -7.81
CA ARG A 137 -18.66 -12.29 -6.76
C ARG A 137 -18.21 -11.89 -5.36
N LEU A 138 -16.91 -11.65 -5.16
CA LEU A 138 -16.36 -11.22 -3.87
C LEU A 138 -16.83 -9.82 -3.50
N PHE A 139 -16.77 -8.86 -4.42
CA PHE A 139 -17.29 -7.51 -4.18
C PHE A 139 -18.77 -7.52 -3.79
N LYS A 140 -19.61 -8.28 -4.53
CA LYS A 140 -21.05 -8.40 -4.25
C LYS A 140 -21.36 -9.11 -2.93
N SER A 141 -20.51 -10.04 -2.50
CA SER A 141 -20.66 -10.79 -1.25
C SER A 141 -20.27 -9.96 -0.04
N GLU A 142 -19.11 -9.31 -0.11
CA GLU A 142 -18.49 -8.66 1.04
C GLU A 142 -18.94 -7.21 1.22
N LEU A 143 -19.32 -6.53 0.13
CA LEU A 143 -19.76 -5.13 0.16
C LEU A 143 -21.20 -5.02 -0.39
N SER A 144 -22.18 -5.32 0.47
CA SER A 144 -23.61 -5.31 0.11
C SER A 144 -24.13 -3.96 -0.40
N ILE A 145 -23.42 -2.87 -0.10
CA ILE A 145 -23.69 -1.52 -0.62
C ILE A 145 -23.44 -1.37 -2.12
N ILE A 146 -22.72 -2.31 -2.75
CA ILE A 146 -22.47 -2.33 -4.19
C ILE A 146 -23.66 -3.01 -4.88
N GLU A 147 -24.49 -2.22 -5.58
CA GLU A 147 -25.61 -2.72 -6.37
C GLU A 147 -25.17 -3.17 -7.77
N LYS A 148 -24.33 -2.37 -8.43
CA LYS A 148 -23.75 -2.72 -9.72
C LYS A 148 -22.23 -2.58 -9.70
N ILE A 149 -21.54 -3.47 -10.40
CA ILE A 149 -20.10 -3.37 -10.58
C ILE A 149 -19.68 -3.87 -11.97
N GLN A 150 -18.78 -3.14 -12.60
CA GLN A 150 -18.11 -3.57 -13.82
C GLN A 150 -16.59 -3.46 -13.65
N ILE A 151 -15.88 -4.31 -14.39
CA ILE A 151 -14.44 -4.51 -14.24
C ILE A 151 -13.80 -4.38 -15.60
N THR A 152 -12.75 -3.56 -15.70
CA THR A 152 -11.94 -3.45 -16.91
C THR A 152 -10.50 -3.82 -16.59
N PHE A 153 -9.98 -4.81 -17.31
CA PHE A 153 -8.56 -5.16 -17.31
C PHE A 153 -7.90 -4.57 -18.54
N ILE A 154 -6.75 -3.93 -18.37
CA ILE A 154 -6.06 -3.19 -19.43
C ILE A 154 -4.63 -3.71 -19.54
N THR A 155 -4.29 -4.28 -20.69
CA THR A 155 -2.93 -4.72 -21.06
C THR A 155 -2.41 -3.98 -22.30
N ASP A 156 -3.26 -3.21 -22.97
CA ASP A 156 -2.89 -2.33 -24.07
C ASP A 156 -2.02 -1.15 -23.58
N PRO A 157 -0.75 -1.01 -24.03
CA PRO A 157 0.15 0.03 -23.57
C PRO A 157 -0.36 1.45 -23.85
N ALA A 158 -0.99 1.69 -25.02
CA ALA A 158 -1.47 3.02 -25.38
C ALA A 158 -2.63 3.46 -24.47
N LYS A 159 -3.52 2.53 -24.12
CA LYS A 159 -4.60 2.80 -23.16
C LYS A 159 -4.06 3.05 -21.76
N LEU A 160 -3.01 2.35 -21.34
CA LEU A 160 -2.38 2.58 -20.05
C LEU A 160 -1.71 3.95 -19.97
N ASP A 161 -1.03 4.40 -21.04
CA ASP A 161 -0.46 5.75 -21.12
C ASP A 161 -1.52 6.84 -21.01
N GLU A 162 -2.71 6.61 -21.57
CA GLU A 162 -3.84 7.54 -21.46
C GLU A 162 -4.43 7.57 -20.03
N MET A 163 -4.51 6.41 -19.38
CA MET A 163 -5.24 6.23 -18.12
C MET A 163 -4.39 6.50 -16.88
N LEU A 164 -3.10 6.18 -16.92
CA LEU A 164 -2.22 6.31 -15.76
C LEU A 164 -2.18 7.75 -15.21
N PRO A 165 -2.04 8.83 -16.02
CA PRO A 165 -2.09 10.19 -15.52
C PRO A 165 -3.43 10.54 -14.85
N LYS A 166 -4.54 10.01 -15.36
CA LYS A 166 -5.88 10.20 -14.75
C LYS A 166 -5.95 9.52 -13.39
N ALA A 167 -5.49 8.27 -13.31
CA ALA A 167 -5.41 7.53 -12.05
C ALA A 167 -4.54 8.26 -11.02
N MET A 168 -3.39 8.80 -11.43
CA MET A 168 -2.53 9.61 -10.56
C MET A 168 -3.25 10.85 -10.01
N GLY A 169 -4.01 11.55 -10.84
CA GLY A 169 -4.81 12.70 -10.41
C GLY A 169 -5.91 12.34 -9.41
N GLU A 170 -6.55 11.18 -9.57
CA GLU A 170 -7.55 10.66 -8.63
C GLU A 170 -6.94 10.33 -7.27
N TYR A 171 -5.76 9.67 -7.24
CA TYR A 171 -5.07 9.38 -5.99
C TYR A 171 -4.68 10.66 -5.25
N GLU A 172 -4.12 11.63 -5.98
CA GLU A 172 -3.73 12.91 -5.40
C GLU A 172 -4.94 13.68 -4.85
N ALA A 173 -6.07 13.68 -5.54
CA ALA A 173 -7.30 14.32 -5.05
C ALA A 173 -7.80 13.67 -3.75
N ARG A 174 -7.69 12.34 -3.62
CA ARG A 174 -8.05 11.61 -2.38
C ARG A 174 -7.10 11.94 -1.24
N ASP A 175 -5.79 11.88 -1.50
CA ASP A 175 -4.76 12.12 -0.50
C ASP A 175 -4.77 13.58 -0.02
N ALA A 176 -4.93 14.54 -0.94
CA ALA A 176 -5.02 15.96 -0.61
C ALA A 176 -6.19 16.28 0.33
N LYS A 177 -7.30 15.53 0.26
CA LYS A 177 -8.42 15.69 1.20
C LYS A 177 -8.05 15.24 2.62
N ALA A 178 -7.15 14.27 2.75
CA ALA A 178 -6.65 13.81 4.05
C ALA A 178 -5.65 14.80 4.67
N ARG A 179 -4.94 15.58 3.83
CA ARG A 179 -3.98 16.59 4.29
C ARG A 179 -4.69 17.76 4.96
N GLY A 180 -4.44 17.96 6.26
CA GLY A 180 -4.90 19.12 7.01
C GLY A 180 -5.65 18.80 8.29
N LEU A 181 -6.21 17.58 8.40
CA LEU A 181 -6.78 17.09 9.65
C LEU A 181 -5.65 16.71 10.61
N LYS A 182 -5.74 17.15 11.87
CA LYS A 182 -4.73 16.88 12.90
C LYS A 182 -5.16 15.76 13.83
N ASP A 183 -4.16 15.10 14.41
CA ASP A 183 -4.39 14.01 15.36
C ASP A 183 -5.07 14.51 16.65
N SER A 184 -4.89 15.78 16.99
CA SER A 184 -5.55 16.46 18.12
C SER A 184 -7.01 16.84 17.86
N GLU A 185 -7.44 16.85 16.60
CA GLU A 185 -8.80 17.24 16.19
C GLU A 185 -9.76 16.04 16.09
N VAL A 186 -9.24 14.83 16.32
CA VAL A 186 -10.03 13.59 16.29
C VAL A 186 -9.96 12.85 17.62
N ASP A 187 -11.03 12.12 17.93
CA ASP A 187 -11.13 11.24 19.09
C ASP A 187 -10.91 9.77 18.73
N THR A 188 -10.78 9.47 17.44
CA THR A 188 -10.74 8.12 16.88
C THR A 188 -9.63 8.03 15.84
N PHE A 189 -8.78 7.03 16.00
CA PHE A 189 -7.84 6.54 15.00
C PHE A 189 -8.36 5.23 14.39
N TYR A 190 -7.62 4.67 13.44
CA TYR A 190 -7.99 3.40 12.81
C TYR A 190 -6.85 2.40 12.82
N GLY A 191 -7.18 1.16 13.11
CA GLY A 191 -6.29 0.02 13.05
C GLY A 191 -6.44 -0.74 11.74
N CYS A 192 -5.38 -1.39 11.27
CA CYS A 192 -5.46 -2.33 10.15
C CYS A 192 -4.61 -3.57 10.42
N VAL A 193 -5.22 -4.74 10.25
CA VAL A 193 -4.60 -6.08 10.40
C VAL A 193 -4.62 -6.90 9.10
N LEU A 194 -4.94 -6.28 7.96
CA LEU A 194 -4.98 -6.94 6.65
C LEU A 194 -3.70 -7.74 6.34
N CYS A 195 -2.54 -7.26 6.78
CA CYS A 195 -1.26 -7.87 6.43
C CYS A 195 -0.77 -8.91 7.45
N GLN A 196 -1.62 -9.34 8.39
CA GLN A 196 -1.25 -10.38 9.38
C GLN A 196 -1.09 -11.77 8.77
N SER A 197 -1.65 -12.03 7.58
CA SER A 197 -1.34 -13.22 6.79
C SER A 197 0.13 -13.30 6.39
N PHE A 198 0.85 -12.17 6.37
CA PHE A 198 2.29 -12.10 6.12
C PHE A 198 3.12 -11.82 7.38
N ALA A 199 2.65 -10.93 8.25
CA ALA A 199 3.34 -10.52 9.47
C ALA A 199 2.37 -10.60 10.67
N PRO A 200 2.27 -11.75 11.35
CA PRO A 200 1.19 -12.01 12.31
C PRO A 200 1.09 -11.02 13.47
N SER A 201 2.21 -10.46 13.94
CA SER A 201 2.24 -9.46 15.02
C SER A 201 2.08 -8.02 14.53
N HIS A 202 1.98 -7.78 13.22
CA HIS A 202 1.88 -6.43 12.69
C HIS A 202 0.47 -5.85 12.89
N VAL A 203 0.44 -4.58 13.28
CA VAL A 203 -0.76 -3.75 13.33
C VAL A 203 -0.39 -2.38 12.78
N CYS A 204 -1.14 -1.90 11.78
CA CYS A 204 -1.07 -0.50 11.38
C CYS A 204 -1.96 0.35 12.28
N VAL A 205 -1.44 1.43 12.85
CA VAL A 205 -2.18 2.51 13.49
C VAL A 205 -2.16 3.71 12.54
N ILE A 206 -3.35 4.10 12.11
CA ILE A 206 -3.60 5.10 11.09
C ILE A 206 -4.26 6.30 11.75
N THR A 207 -3.61 7.44 11.64
CA THR A 207 -4.07 8.72 12.18
C THR A 207 -4.19 9.73 11.04
N PRO A 208 -4.87 10.87 11.25
CA PRO A 208 -4.88 11.95 10.25
C PRO A 208 -3.49 12.35 9.75
N GLN A 209 -2.48 12.34 10.63
CA GLN A 209 -1.11 12.75 10.34
C GLN A 209 -0.14 11.57 10.17
N ARG A 210 -0.64 10.33 10.13
CA ARG A 210 0.15 9.13 9.88
C ARG A 210 -0.64 8.12 9.05
N TYR A 211 -0.39 8.14 7.74
CA TYR A 211 -0.94 7.18 6.79
C TYR A 211 -0.50 5.75 7.11
N SER A 212 -1.26 4.78 6.59
CA SER A 212 -0.80 3.39 6.60
C SER A 212 0.53 3.24 5.86
N ASN A 213 1.36 2.28 6.29
CA ASN A 213 2.68 2.10 5.70
C ASN A 213 2.63 1.78 4.20
N CYS A 214 1.54 1.18 3.71
CA CYS A 214 1.38 0.86 2.29
C CYS A 214 0.94 2.04 1.41
N GLY A 215 0.53 3.18 2.01
CA GLY A 215 0.07 4.35 1.28
C GLY A 215 -1.37 4.26 0.78
N ALA A 216 -2.06 3.12 0.98
CA ALA A 216 -3.38 2.87 0.41
C ALA A 216 -4.55 3.22 1.34
N ILE A 217 -4.29 3.54 2.61
CA ILE A 217 -5.35 3.75 3.61
C ILE A 217 -5.05 5.04 4.38
N SER A 218 -5.81 6.08 4.07
CA SER A 218 -5.89 7.32 4.83
C SER A 218 -6.71 7.14 6.10
N TRP A 219 -6.74 8.17 6.95
CA TRP A 219 -7.68 8.20 8.07
C TRP A 219 -9.15 8.14 7.61
N PHE A 220 -9.49 8.82 6.51
CA PHE A 220 -10.84 8.79 5.95
C PHE A 220 -11.21 7.41 5.40
N ASP A 221 -10.27 6.71 4.77
CA ASP A 221 -10.47 5.32 4.33
C ASP A 221 -10.64 4.38 5.52
N GLY A 222 -9.87 4.60 6.59
CA GLY A 222 -10.02 3.89 7.86
C GLY A 222 -11.43 4.04 8.43
N LYS A 223 -11.92 5.28 8.50
CA LYS A 223 -13.27 5.63 8.94
C LYS A 223 -14.35 4.98 8.09
N ALA A 224 -14.25 5.13 6.78
CA ALA A 224 -15.19 4.57 5.83
C ALA A 224 -15.23 3.04 5.92
N SER A 225 -14.07 2.39 5.93
CA SER A 225 -13.96 0.93 5.99
C SER A 225 -14.53 0.36 7.29
N ALA A 226 -14.18 0.93 8.44
CA ALA A 226 -14.69 0.48 9.74
C ALA A 226 -16.20 0.72 9.90
N SER A 227 -16.77 1.69 9.18
CA SER A 227 -18.21 1.93 9.18
C SER A 227 -18.98 0.94 8.30
N ILE A 228 -18.39 0.51 7.18
CA ILE A 228 -19.04 -0.40 6.21
C ILE A 228 -18.91 -1.85 6.67
N ASP A 229 -17.74 -2.22 7.17
CA ASP A 229 -17.42 -3.57 7.61
C ASP A 229 -16.84 -3.52 9.04
N PRO A 230 -17.69 -3.34 10.08
CA PRO A 230 -17.23 -3.19 11.47
C PRO A 230 -16.53 -4.41 12.06
N LYS A 231 -16.70 -5.59 11.44
CA LYS A 231 -16.02 -6.84 11.80
C LYS A 231 -14.82 -7.14 10.90
N GLY A 232 -14.54 -6.23 9.98
CA GLY A 232 -13.46 -6.34 9.02
C GLY A 232 -12.09 -6.14 9.64
N PRO A 233 -11.04 -6.23 8.80
CA PRO A 233 -9.66 -6.11 9.21
C PRO A 233 -9.23 -4.66 9.48
N ILE A 234 -10.09 -3.69 9.20
CA ILE A 234 -9.90 -2.27 9.52
C ILE A 234 -10.93 -1.90 10.59
N PHE A 235 -10.46 -1.35 11.71
CA PHE A 235 -11.29 -1.16 12.90
C PHE A 235 -11.01 0.20 13.56
N ALA A 236 -12.00 0.71 14.29
CA ALA A 236 -11.85 1.94 15.06
C ALA A 236 -10.98 1.72 16.30
N ILE A 237 -10.10 2.67 16.58
CA ILE A 237 -9.29 2.76 17.78
C ILE A 237 -9.69 4.07 18.48
N PRO A 238 -10.37 4.03 19.65
CA PRO A 238 -10.50 5.23 20.46
C PRO A 238 -9.11 5.80 20.72
N ARG A 239 -8.88 7.09 20.46
CA ARG A 239 -7.54 7.70 20.59
C ARG A 239 -7.00 7.52 22.01
N GLY A 240 -7.87 7.68 23.00
CA GLY A 240 -7.51 7.60 24.41
C GLY A 240 -6.70 8.81 24.89
N GLU A 241 -5.98 8.63 25.98
CA GLU A 241 -5.15 9.67 26.60
C GLU A 241 -3.87 9.91 25.79
N ILE A 242 -3.41 11.16 25.78
CA ILE A 242 -2.10 11.51 25.22
C ILE A 242 -1.07 11.22 26.31
N ILE A 243 -0.27 10.16 26.12
CA ILE A 243 0.79 9.78 27.06
C ILE A 243 2.06 10.60 26.75
N ASN A 244 2.39 10.73 25.47
CA ASN A 244 3.51 11.52 25.00
C ASN A 244 3.19 12.15 23.64
N GLU A 245 2.93 13.47 23.61
CA GLU A 245 2.55 14.18 22.38
C GLU A 245 3.68 14.25 21.34
N GLU A 246 4.92 14.41 21.81
CA GLU A 246 6.11 14.52 20.95
C GLU A 246 6.35 13.22 20.18
N LYS A 247 6.30 12.09 20.88
CA LYS A 247 6.52 10.75 20.31
C LYS A 247 5.27 10.18 19.63
N GLY A 248 4.11 10.79 19.84
CA GLY A 248 2.84 10.29 19.34
C GLY A 248 2.39 9.03 20.07
N GLU A 249 2.56 9.00 21.38
CA GLU A 249 2.09 7.91 22.22
C GLU A 249 0.69 8.19 22.75
N PHE A 250 -0.23 7.30 22.43
CA PHE A 250 -1.62 7.38 22.83
C PHE A 250 -2.04 6.06 23.47
N SER A 251 -2.78 6.13 24.59
CA SER A 251 -3.17 4.92 25.31
C SER A 251 -3.97 3.95 24.44
N GLY A 252 -4.87 4.46 23.59
CA GLY A 252 -5.66 3.63 22.67
C GLY A 252 -4.83 2.98 21.57
N ALA A 253 -3.78 3.65 21.08
CA ALA A 253 -2.84 3.06 20.13
C ALA A 253 -2.06 1.90 20.77
N ASN A 254 -1.60 2.06 22.01
CA ASN A 254 -0.92 1.01 22.77
C ASN A 254 -1.84 -0.20 23.03
N GLU A 255 -3.09 0.04 23.45
CA GLU A 255 -4.08 -1.01 23.66
C GLU A 255 -4.39 -1.78 22.37
N ALA A 256 -4.58 -1.05 21.27
CA ALA A 256 -4.82 -1.65 19.95
C ALA A 256 -3.63 -2.48 19.49
N ALA A 257 -2.40 -1.95 19.61
CA ALA A 257 -1.18 -2.67 19.28
C ALA A 257 -1.11 -3.98 20.08
N LYS A 258 -1.23 -3.91 21.42
CA LYS A 258 -1.16 -5.08 22.31
C LYS A 258 -2.19 -6.14 21.98
N LYS A 259 -3.44 -5.73 21.79
CA LYS A 259 -4.55 -6.65 21.50
C LYS A 259 -4.36 -7.34 20.17
N HIS A 260 -4.03 -6.58 19.12
CA HIS A 260 -4.03 -7.09 17.76
C HIS A 260 -2.69 -7.72 17.36
N SER A 261 -1.60 -7.45 18.08
CA SER A 261 -0.31 -8.13 17.91
C SER A 261 -0.18 -9.42 18.74
N MET A 262 -1.26 -9.91 19.36
CA MET A 262 -1.23 -11.03 20.30
C MET A 262 -0.29 -10.81 21.51
N GLY A 263 -0.08 -9.56 21.92
CA GLY A 263 0.78 -9.19 23.05
C GLY A 263 2.25 -8.92 22.71
N GLU A 264 2.68 -9.16 21.46
CA GLU A 264 4.07 -8.93 21.02
C GLU A 264 4.49 -7.45 21.06
N VAL A 265 3.57 -6.53 20.75
CA VAL A 265 3.81 -5.08 20.72
C VAL A 265 2.96 -4.43 21.80
N ASN A 266 3.58 -3.98 22.88
CA ASN A 266 2.85 -3.41 24.02
C ASN A 266 2.74 -1.88 23.98
N GLN A 267 3.60 -1.23 23.19
CA GLN A 267 3.72 0.22 23.13
C GLN A 267 4.11 0.64 21.71
N VAL A 268 3.58 1.75 21.23
CA VAL A 268 3.91 2.30 19.91
C VAL A 268 4.03 3.81 19.95
N TRP A 269 5.14 4.30 19.43
CA TRP A 269 5.41 5.72 19.23
C TRP A 269 5.26 6.04 17.75
N LEU A 270 4.24 6.84 17.45
CA LEU A 270 3.85 7.13 16.07
C LEU A 270 4.78 8.09 15.35
N TYR A 271 5.67 8.83 16.01
CA TYR A 271 6.45 9.89 15.34
C TYR A 271 7.96 9.74 15.48
N THR A 272 8.46 8.53 15.74
CA THR A 272 9.88 8.21 15.87
C THR A 272 10.26 6.92 15.14
N ALA A 273 11.54 6.80 14.78
CA ALA A 273 12.19 5.61 14.27
C ALA A 273 12.86 4.76 15.37
N PHE A 274 12.83 5.18 16.64
CA PHE A 274 13.61 4.56 17.72
C PHE A 274 12.77 4.13 18.93
N ASP A 275 13.28 3.13 19.66
CA ASP A 275 12.77 2.52 20.90
C ASP A 275 11.45 1.75 20.74
N HIS A 276 10.37 2.46 20.46
CA HIS A 276 9.05 1.87 20.20
C HIS A 276 8.50 2.26 18.82
N PRO A 277 9.28 2.13 17.73
CA PRO A 277 8.80 2.50 16.42
C PRO A 277 7.60 1.64 16.04
N HIS A 278 6.72 2.22 15.24
CA HIS A 278 5.60 1.47 14.69
C HIS A 278 6.10 0.30 13.82
N THR A 279 5.46 -0.87 13.93
CA THR A 279 5.93 -2.08 13.22
C THR A 279 5.67 -1.99 11.71
N SER A 280 6.27 -2.87 10.93
CA SER A 280 6.04 -2.97 9.48
C SER A 280 5.71 -4.39 9.06
N CYS A 281 4.74 -4.56 8.15
CA CYS A 281 4.46 -5.85 7.51
C CYS A 281 5.47 -6.13 6.39
N GLY A 282 5.14 -5.77 5.15
CA GLY A 282 5.99 -5.98 3.98
C GLY A 282 5.56 -5.23 2.72
N CYS A 283 4.46 -4.46 2.78
CA CYS A 283 3.88 -3.74 1.65
C CYS A 283 4.15 -2.22 1.67
N PHE A 284 5.10 -1.76 2.49
CA PHE A 284 5.48 -0.35 2.59
C PHE A 284 6.09 0.19 1.29
N GLU A 285 5.85 1.47 0.97
CA GLU A 285 6.38 2.09 -0.26
C GLU A 285 7.87 2.44 -0.15
N ALA A 286 8.32 2.76 1.07
CA ALA A 286 9.70 3.11 1.37
C ALA A 286 10.16 2.56 2.73
N VAL A 287 11.47 2.51 2.92
CA VAL A 287 12.12 2.19 4.18
C VAL A 287 12.98 3.39 4.59
N ALA A 288 12.81 3.88 5.82
CA ALA A 288 13.85 4.65 6.49
C ALA A 288 14.81 3.71 7.21
N PHE A 289 16.09 4.01 7.13
CA PHE A 289 17.17 3.29 7.80
C PHE A 289 18.13 4.27 8.47
N TYR A 290 18.55 3.98 9.68
CA TYR A 290 19.50 4.80 10.41
C TYR A 290 20.94 4.61 9.90
N ILE A 291 21.66 5.73 9.81
CA ILE A 291 23.04 5.83 9.36
C ILE A 291 23.85 6.43 10.52
N PRO A 292 24.48 5.58 11.36
CA PRO A 292 25.19 6.02 12.55
C PRO A 292 26.31 7.03 12.27
N GLU A 293 27.00 6.88 11.14
CA GLU A 293 28.19 7.65 10.81
C GLU A 293 27.92 9.15 10.55
N VAL A 294 26.67 9.50 10.26
CA VAL A 294 26.22 10.89 10.07
C VAL A 294 25.05 11.25 10.99
N ASP A 295 24.76 10.39 11.98
CA ASP A 295 23.65 10.54 12.92
C ASP A 295 22.33 10.95 12.23
N GLY A 296 21.98 10.22 11.16
CA GLY A 296 20.86 10.58 10.29
C GLY A 296 20.07 9.37 9.79
N LEU A 297 18.93 9.63 9.16
CA LEU A 297 18.10 8.64 8.49
C LEU A 297 18.27 8.76 6.98
N GLY A 298 18.58 7.65 6.32
CA GLY A 298 18.41 7.48 4.88
C GLY A 298 17.01 6.93 4.58
N ILE A 299 16.47 7.25 3.41
CA ILE A 299 15.19 6.72 2.91
C ILE A 299 15.44 6.02 1.58
N VAL A 300 14.77 4.91 1.30
CA VAL A 300 14.79 4.30 -0.03
C VAL A 300 13.41 3.74 -0.41
N GLN A 301 12.90 4.08 -1.60
CA GLN A 301 11.64 3.52 -2.09
C GLN A 301 11.81 2.12 -2.70
N ARG A 302 10.72 1.37 -2.71
CA ARG A 302 10.63 -0.01 -3.20
C ARG A 302 11.16 -0.21 -4.62
N ASN A 303 10.90 0.74 -5.51
CA ASN A 303 11.30 0.67 -6.92
C ASN A 303 12.70 1.21 -7.19
N PHE A 304 13.43 1.65 -6.17
CA PHE A 304 14.78 2.14 -6.33
C PHE A 304 15.69 1.03 -6.89
N LYS A 305 16.44 1.35 -7.94
CA LYS A 305 17.31 0.39 -8.62
C LYS A 305 18.74 0.55 -8.10
N GLY A 306 19.30 -0.54 -7.61
CA GLY A 306 20.67 -0.56 -7.08
C GLY A 306 20.68 -0.56 -5.55
N ALA A 307 21.77 -0.05 -4.99
CA ALA A 307 22.00 0.00 -3.56
C ALA A 307 21.76 1.43 -3.05
N ALA A 308 21.15 1.55 -1.87
CA ALA A 308 21.10 2.80 -1.14
C ALA A 308 22.51 3.22 -0.70
N VAL A 309 22.64 4.42 -0.12
CA VAL A 309 23.94 4.99 0.31
C VAL A 309 24.72 4.12 1.31
N ASN A 310 24.06 3.19 2.01
CA ASN A 310 24.71 2.21 2.87
C ASN A 310 25.15 0.91 2.15
N GLY A 311 25.06 0.88 0.82
CA GLY A 311 25.43 -0.28 -0.01
C GLY A 311 24.40 -1.41 -0.06
N LEU A 312 23.23 -1.26 0.57
CA LEU A 312 22.20 -2.30 0.61
C LEU A 312 21.08 -2.03 -0.41
N PRO A 313 20.62 -3.05 -1.17
CA PRO A 313 19.43 -2.91 -2.00
C PRO A 313 18.16 -2.83 -1.13
N PHE A 314 17.09 -2.27 -1.69
CA PHE A 314 15.79 -2.16 -1.01
C PHE A 314 15.33 -3.50 -0.42
N SER A 315 15.51 -4.62 -1.12
CA SER A 315 15.08 -5.94 -0.64
C SER A 315 15.72 -6.31 0.70
N THR A 316 17.01 -6.04 0.89
CA THR A 316 17.72 -6.36 2.13
C THR A 316 17.27 -5.47 3.29
N LEU A 317 17.03 -4.19 3.00
CA LEU A 317 16.49 -3.24 3.98
C LEU A 317 15.04 -3.58 4.35
N ALA A 318 14.24 -3.99 3.37
CA ALA A 318 12.88 -4.45 3.59
C ALA A 318 12.82 -5.71 4.45
N ASP A 319 13.68 -6.70 4.21
CA ASP A 319 13.78 -7.91 5.05
C ASP A 319 14.17 -7.58 6.49
N SER A 320 15.02 -6.58 6.68
CA SER A 320 15.42 -6.10 8.00
C SER A 320 14.26 -5.40 8.71
N THR A 321 13.40 -4.70 7.98
CA THR A 321 12.32 -3.85 8.51
C THR A 321 11.00 -4.61 8.73
N ALA A 322 10.76 -5.64 7.92
CA ALA A 322 9.52 -6.38 7.86
C ALA A 322 9.30 -7.35 9.05
N GLY A 323 8.08 -7.90 9.10
CA GLY A 323 7.73 -9.03 9.95
C GLY A 323 7.03 -8.67 11.27
N GLY A 324 6.50 -7.45 11.39
CA GLY A 324 5.71 -7.05 12.56
C GLY A 324 6.54 -6.85 13.83
N ARG A 325 7.83 -6.52 13.67
CA ARG A 325 8.78 -6.27 14.76
C ARG A 325 9.01 -4.77 14.93
N GLN A 326 9.40 -4.36 16.13
CA GLN A 326 9.92 -3.02 16.41
C GLN A 326 11.45 -3.09 16.29
N ILE A 327 12.01 -2.31 15.37
CA ILE A 327 13.44 -2.35 15.05
C ILE A 327 13.94 -0.92 14.96
N ASP A 328 14.84 -0.58 15.87
CA ASP A 328 15.40 0.75 15.96
C ASP A 328 16.10 1.16 14.68
N GLY A 329 15.73 2.35 14.21
CA GLY A 329 16.29 2.94 13.01
C GLY A 329 15.81 2.31 11.71
N PHE A 330 15.00 1.24 11.71
CA PHE A 330 14.48 0.61 10.48
C PHE A 330 12.96 0.67 10.46
N HIS A 331 12.42 1.44 9.52
CA HIS A 331 11.00 1.75 9.54
C HIS A 331 10.38 1.81 8.14
N GLY A 332 9.36 0.99 7.91
CA GLY A 332 8.60 0.97 6.66
C GLY A 332 7.51 2.03 6.68
N MET A 333 7.36 2.78 5.59
CA MET A 333 6.42 3.90 5.49
C MET A 333 5.86 4.08 4.08
N SER A 334 4.82 4.89 3.99
CA SER A 334 4.30 5.42 2.74
C SER A 334 5.02 6.70 2.34
N ILE A 335 4.99 7.03 1.05
CA ILE A 335 5.47 8.32 0.56
C ILE A 335 4.59 9.46 1.12
N GLU A 336 3.30 9.21 1.29
CA GLU A 336 2.36 10.19 1.85
C GLU A 336 2.71 10.58 3.29
N TYR A 337 3.23 9.67 4.12
CA TYR A 337 3.67 10.02 5.48
C TYR A 337 4.80 11.07 5.48
N MET A 338 5.66 11.10 4.44
CA MET A 338 6.73 12.10 4.31
C MET A 338 6.20 13.53 4.13
N ARG A 339 4.94 13.68 3.72
CA ARG A 339 4.25 14.96 3.56
C ARG A 339 3.61 15.45 4.86
N SER A 340 3.58 14.62 5.89
CA SER A 340 2.98 14.94 7.18
C SER A 340 3.87 15.88 7.99
N SER A 341 3.26 16.84 8.69
CA SER A 341 3.96 17.62 9.71
C SER A 341 4.42 16.80 10.93
N LYS A 342 3.96 15.55 11.04
CA LYS A 342 4.38 14.59 12.07
C LYS A 342 5.41 13.58 11.57
N PHE A 343 5.90 13.72 10.33
CA PHE A 343 6.94 12.89 9.76
C PHE A 343 8.19 12.89 10.64
N PHE A 344 8.44 11.78 11.34
CA PHE A 344 9.51 11.59 12.33
C PHE A 344 9.72 12.80 13.26
N ALA A 345 8.64 13.46 13.67
CA ALA A 345 8.73 14.73 14.38
C ALA A 345 9.51 14.62 15.70
N ALA A 346 9.46 13.47 16.38
CA ALA A 346 10.22 13.22 17.60
C ALA A 346 11.74 13.08 17.37
N ASP A 347 12.15 12.83 16.12
CA ASP A 347 13.55 12.67 15.73
C ASP A 347 14.09 13.91 15.00
N GLY A 348 13.34 15.01 14.95
CA GLY A 348 13.69 16.24 14.22
C GLY A 348 13.12 16.33 12.80
N GLY A 349 12.29 15.36 12.41
CA GLY A 349 11.60 15.30 11.12
C GLY A 349 12.53 15.35 9.92
N TRP A 350 12.26 16.24 8.96
CA TRP A 350 13.10 16.37 7.77
C TRP A 350 14.56 16.73 8.08
N ASN A 351 14.86 17.36 9.22
CA ASN A 351 16.24 17.64 9.63
C ASN A 351 17.05 16.38 9.95
N ARG A 352 16.37 15.26 10.20
CA ARG A 352 17.02 13.96 10.43
C ARG A 352 17.32 13.23 9.13
N ILE A 353 16.74 13.65 8.00
CA ILE A 353 16.88 12.95 6.73
C ILE A 353 18.13 13.46 6.01
N VAL A 354 19.08 12.56 5.77
CA VAL A 354 20.38 12.90 5.16
C VAL A 354 20.50 12.40 3.73
N TRP A 355 19.73 11.38 3.36
CA TRP A 355 19.77 10.79 2.02
C TRP A 355 18.39 10.28 1.58
N VAL A 356 17.99 10.62 0.36
CA VAL A 356 16.74 10.15 -0.24
C VAL A 356 16.88 10.08 -1.76
N PRO A 357 16.32 9.07 -2.45
CA PRO A 357 16.38 9.02 -3.90
C PRO A 357 15.71 10.23 -4.54
N LYS A 358 16.31 10.75 -5.61
CA LYS A 358 15.85 11.95 -6.31
C LYS A 358 14.38 11.87 -6.72
N GLU A 359 13.93 10.71 -7.19
CA GLU A 359 12.52 10.49 -7.56
C GLU A 359 11.57 10.75 -6.38
N VAL A 360 11.91 10.29 -5.17
CA VAL A 360 11.11 10.53 -3.97
C VAL A 360 11.24 11.97 -3.54
N LYS A 361 12.46 12.52 -3.53
CA LYS A 361 12.73 13.92 -3.19
C LYS A 361 11.84 14.86 -3.98
N GLU A 362 11.77 14.69 -5.31
CA GLU A 362 10.96 15.52 -6.18
C GLU A 362 9.44 15.35 -5.94
N LYS A 363 8.97 14.14 -5.60
CA LYS A 363 7.54 13.89 -5.29
C LYS A 363 7.04 14.58 -4.01
N VAL A 364 7.94 14.84 -3.06
CA VAL A 364 7.59 15.42 -1.75
C VAL A 364 8.28 16.76 -1.50
N LYS A 365 8.96 17.31 -2.50
CA LYS A 365 9.79 18.51 -2.42
C LYS A 365 9.11 19.70 -1.76
N GLU A 366 7.85 19.93 -2.10
CA GLU A 366 7.04 21.04 -1.58
C GLU A 366 6.77 20.93 -0.06
N PHE A 367 6.97 19.74 0.53
CA PHE A 367 6.77 19.46 1.95
C PHE A 367 8.09 19.41 2.74
N ILE A 368 9.24 19.53 2.06
CA ILE A 368 10.55 19.61 2.69
C ILE A 368 10.83 21.09 3.02
N PRO A 369 11.29 21.42 4.25
CA PRO A 369 11.63 22.80 4.59
C PRO A 369 12.69 23.38 3.63
N ALA A 370 12.44 24.61 3.18
CA ALA A 370 13.21 25.24 2.11
C ALA A 370 14.70 25.46 2.45
N ASP A 371 15.04 25.55 3.74
CA ASP A 371 16.40 25.76 4.24
C ASP A 371 17.23 24.47 4.30
N ILE A 372 16.60 23.30 4.12
CA ILE A 372 17.28 21.99 4.13
C ILE A 372 17.08 21.17 2.86
N VAL A 373 16.08 21.48 2.02
CA VAL A 373 15.78 20.67 0.82
C VAL A 373 17.00 20.43 -0.06
N ASP A 374 17.84 21.45 -0.27
CA ASP A 374 19.04 21.31 -1.10
C ASP A 374 20.22 20.64 -0.38
N LYS A 375 20.13 20.45 0.95
CA LYS A 375 21.16 19.79 1.77
C LYS A 375 20.96 18.27 1.90
N ILE A 376 19.77 17.76 1.60
CA ILE A 376 19.51 16.31 1.64
C ILE A 376 20.11 15.67 0.39
N ALA A 377 21.07 14.78 0.56
CA ALA A 377 21.74 14.10 -0.56
C ALA A 377 20.80 13.15 -1.29
N THR A 378 21.09 12.90 -2.57
CA THR A 378 20.47 11.89 -3.41
C THR A 378 21.52 10.90 -3.91
N GLU A 379 21.10 9.90 -4.68
CA GLU A 379 22.00 9.00 -5.40
C GLU A 379 22.90 9.71 -6.42
N GLU A 380 22.61 10.96 -6.78
CA GLU A 380 23.45 11.79 -7.65
C GLU A 380 24.56 12.50 -6.87
N ASP A 381 24.34 12.77 -5.57
CA ASP A 381 25.25 13.52 -4.71
C ASP A 381 26.19 12.60 -3.91
N ALA A 382 25.64 11.50 -3.35
CA ALA A 382 26.39 10.54 -2.56
C ALA A 382 25.94 9.10 -2.83
N LYS A 383 26.90 8.23 -3.18
CA LYS A 383 26.69 6.81 -3.50
C LYS A 383 27.10 5.87 -2.38
N ASN A 384 27.86 6.38 -1.42
CA ASN A 384 28.33 5.64 -0.26
C ASN A 384 28.40 6.56 0.97
N ILE A 385 28.63 5.97 2.14
CA ILE A 385 28.67 6.67 3.41
C ILE A 385 29.82 7.68 3.49
N ASP A 386 30.94 7.45 2.82
CA ASP A 386 32.07 8.38 2.86
C ASP A 386 31.76 9.64 2.06
N GLU A 387 31.17 9.51 0.86
CA GLU A 387 30.65 10.64 0.07
C GLU A 387 29.53 11.39 0.80
N LEU A 388 28.72 10.72 1.63
CA LEU A 388 27.64 11.35 2.39
C LEU A 388 28.13 12.22 3.56
N LYS A 389 29.34 11.94 4.08
CA LYS A 389 29.93 12.69 5.20
C LYS A 389 30.55 14.02 4.77
N GLU A 390 31.05 14.08 3.55
CA GLU A 390 31.62 15.29 2.93
C GLU A 390 30.52 16.31 2.61
#